data_AF-R4V2L6-F1
#
_entry.id   AF-R4V2L6-F1
#
_cell.length_a   1.000
_cell.length_b   1.000
_cell.length_c   1.000
_cell.angle_alpha   90.00
_cell.angle_beta   90.00
_cell.angle_gamma   90.00
#
_symmetry.space_group_name_H-M   'P 1'
#
loop_
_entity.id
_entity.type
_entity.pdbx_description
1 polymer ?
#
loop_
_entity_poly.entity_id
_entity_poly.type
_entity_poly.pdbx_seq_one_letter_code
_entity_poly.pdbx_strand_id
1 'polypeptide(L)'
;MELPASLRGIGSYAFDFCIGLTSVQFPVGLLRIGDYAFRGCSRLTSVQFPAGLVAIGHYVFDCCSGLVSMQLPTRLGFIGNYAFAFCSGLGSIVFPAGLEFVGKHAFTGCVKLSSLHFPPGFKQVCDFAFALCAGIARVEIPETADVRDRAFPPGCSITRV
;
A
#
# COMPACT_ATOMS: atom_id res chain seq x y z
N MET A 1 -14.20 10.58 9.10
CA MET A 1 -14.25 10.21 10.54
C MET A 1 -13.01 10.75 11.23
N GLU A 2 -13.17 11.39 12.39
CA GLU A 2 -12.05 11.85 13.22
C GLU A 2 -11.79 10.86 14.35
N LEU A 3 -10.52 10.54 14.58
CA LEU A 3 -10.07 9.64 15.64
C LEU A 3 -9.45 10.45 16.80
N PRO A 4 -9.56 9.99 18.06
CA PRO A 4 -9.01 10.72 19.20
C PRO A 4 -7.50 10.95 19.08
N ALA A 5 -7.03 12.16 19.44
CA ALA A 5 -5.61 12.52 19.36
C ALA A 5 -4.69 11.62 20.21
N SER A 6 -5.23 11.02 21.29
CA SER A 6 -4.52 10.10 22.17
C SER A 6 -4.41 8.67 21.64
N LEU A 7 -5.10 8.34 20.54
CA LEU A 7 -5.13 6.99 19.98
C LEU A 7 -3.75 6.58 19.45
N ARG A 8 -3.20 5.49 20.01
CA ARG A 8 -1.87 4.97 19.65
C ARG A 8 -1.91 3.79 18.69
N GLY A 9 -3.05 3.10 18.58
CA GLY A 9 -3.20 1.97 17.69
C GLY A 9 -4.64 1.78 17.27
N ILE A 10 -4.82 1.24 16.06
CA ILE A 10 -6.10 0.73 15.57
C ILE A 10 -6.00 -0.79 15.61
N GLY A 11 -6.96 -1.44 16.26
CA GLY A 11 -7.00 -2.89 16.36
C GLY A 11 -7.24 -3.56 15.01
N SER A 12 -6.88 -4.85 14.92
CA SER A 12 -7.24 -5.65 13.76
C SER A 12 -8.75 -5.65 13.56
N TYR A 13 -9.20 -5.61 12.30
CA TYR A 13 -10.62 -5.59 11.91
C TYR A 13 -11.46 -4.39 12.40
N ALA A 14 -10.87 -3.35 13.01
CA ALA A 14 -11.61 -2.27 13.68
C ALA A 14 -12.63 -1.55 12.78
N PHE A 15 -12.35 -1.43 11.49
CA PHE A 15 -13.24 -0.87 10.46
C PHE A 15 -13.41 -1.83 9.27
N ASP A 16 -13.29 -3.14 9.48
CA ASP A 16 -13.50 -4.14 8.43
C ASP A 16 -14.91 -4.02 7.84
N PHE A 17 -15.00 -4.03 6.52
CA PHE A 17 -16.21 -3.80 5.73
C PHE A 17 -17.02 -2.56 6.14
N CYS A 18 -16.37 -1.48 6.60
CA CYS A 18 -17.03 -0.19 6.81
C CYS A 18 -17.35 0.49 5.47
N ILE A 19 -18.33 -0.05 4.74
CA ILE A 19 -18.70 0.38 3.38
C ILE A 19 -19.20 1.82 3.30
N GLY A 20 -19.58 2.45 4.42
CA GLY A 20 -19.96 3.85 4.50
C GLY A 20 -18.79 4.82 4.72
N LEU A 21 -17.59 4.31 5.06
CA LEU A 21 -16.43 5.14 5.35
C LEU A 21 -15.86 5.72 4.06
N THR A 22 -15.88 7.05 3.94
CA THR A 22 -15.36 7.77 2.77
C THR A 22 -13.98 8.38 2.99
N SER A 23 -13.65 8.72 4.24
CA SER A 23 -12.36 9.28 4.63
C SER A 23 -12.02 8.95 6.09
N VAL A 24 -10.73 8.78 6.35
CA VAL A 24 -10.16 8.63 7.70
C VAL A 24 -9.01 9.60 7.89
N GLN A 25 -9.02 10.31 9.01
CA GLN A 25 -7.89 11.13 9.46
C GLN A 25 -7.24 10.44 10.65
N PHE A 26 -5.97 10.05 10.50
CA PHE A 26 -5.22 9.41 11.57
C PHE A 26 -4.59 10.46 12.50
N PRO A 27 -4.58 10.22 13.83
CA PRO A 27 -3.93 11.13 14.75
C PRO A 27 -2.41 11.02 14.60
N VAL A 28 -1.70 12.14 14.79
CA VAL A 28 -0.23 12.24 14.65
C VAL A 28 0.50 11.21 15.50
N GLY A 29 -0.08 10.85 16.65
CA GLY A 29 0.47 9.90 17.62
C GLY A 29 0.19 8.42 17.34
N LEU A 30 -0.48 8.08 16.23
CA LEU A 30 -0.80 6.70 15.87
C LEU A 30 0.47 5.96 15.43
N LEU A 31 0.72 4.82 16.05
CA LEU A 31 1.93 4.02 15.84
C LEU A 31 1.68 2.73 15.06
N ARG A 32 0.44 2.20 15.13
CA ARG A 32 0.12 0.87 14.58
C ARG A 32 -1.30 0.84 14.00
N ILE A 33 -1.45 0.16 12.88
CA ILE A 33 -2.74 -0.22 12.29
C ILE A 33 -2.74 -1.74 12.21
N GLY A 34 -3.69 -2.38 12.88
CA GLY A 34 -3.82 -3.83 12.91
C GLY A 34 -4.22 -4.40 11.55
N ASP A 35 -3.98 -5.68 11.38
CA ASP A 35 -4.31 -6.38 10.14
C ASP A 35 -5.80 -6.29 9.85
N TYR A 36 -6.18 -6.21 8.57
CA TYR A 36 -7.57 -6.07 8.12
C TYR A 36 -8.32 -4.82 8.64
N ALA A 37 -7.65 -3.87 9.30
CA ALA A 37 -8.33 -2.78 10.00
C ALA A 37 -9.27 -1.94 9.13
N PHE A 38 -9.03 -1.80 7.83
CA PHE A 38 -9.87 -1.08 6.87
C PHE A 38 -10.25 -1.93 5.65
N ARG A 39 -10.13 -3.26 5.74
CA ARG A 39 -10.46 -4.14 4.60
C ARG A 39 -11.90 -3.88 4.18
N GLY A 40 -12.17 -3.90 2.87
CA GLY A 40 -13.51 -3.79 2.31
C GLY A 40 -14.17 -2.43 2.49
N CYS A 41 -13.44 -1.38 2.94
CA CYS A 41 -13.94 -0.01 2.95
C CYS A 41 -14.03 0.54 1.51
N SER A 42 -14.98 0.03 0.72
CA SER A 42 -15.07 0.24 -0.73
C SER A 42 -15.38 1.68 -1.14
N ARG A 43 -15.89 2.52 -0.22
CA ARG A 43 -16.14 3.95 -0.45
C ARG A 43 -15.00 4.85 0.05
N LEU A 44 -13.96 4.30 0.65
CA LEU A 44 -12.83 5.08 1.17
C LEU A 44 -12.02 5.62 -0.01
N THR A 45 -12.05 6.93 -0.23
CA THR A 45 -11.44 7.53 -1.44
C THR A 45 -10.02 8.04 -1.24
N SER A 46 -9.68 8.38 0.01
CA SER A 46 -8.39 8.92 0.38
C SER A 46 -8.01 8.56 1.80
N VAL A 47 -6.71 8.42 2.04
CA VAL A 47 -6.12 8.12 3.35
C VAL A 47 -4.91 9.02 3.57
N GLN A 48 -4.89 9.72 4.70
CA GLN A 48 -3.76 10.54 5.14
C GLN A 48 -3.08 9.85 6.32
N PHE A 49 -1.88 9.33 6.10
CA PHE A 49 -1.13 8.62 7.12
C PHE A 49 -0.36 9.56 8.06
N PRO A 50 -0.19 9.19 9.34
CA PRO A 50 0.63 9.95 10.26
C PRO A 50 2.12 9.71 9.94
N ALA A 51 2.93 10.78 10.00
CA ALA A 51 4.34 10.72 9.61
C ALA A 51 5.19 9.71 10.41
N GLY A 52 4.75 9.36 11.62
CA GLY A 52 5.44 8.40 12.49
C GLY A 52 5.16 6.92 12.19
N LEU A 53 4.23 6.61 11.28
CA LEU A 53 3.89 5.21 10.97
C LEU A 53 5.03 4.55 10.17
N VAL A 54 5.58 3.47 10.72
CA VAL A 54 6.74 2.76 10.14
C VAL A 54 6.38 1.55 9.28
N ALA A 55 5.17 1.02 9.44
CA ALA A 55 4.70 -0.17 8.74
C ALA A 55 3.20 -0.11 8.47
N ILE A 56 2.79 -0.68 7.34
CA ILE A 56 1.39 -0.99 7.04
C ILE A 56 1.27 -2.51 7.10
N GLY A 57 0.38 -3.01 7.96
CA GLY A 57 0.19 -4.43 8.23
C GLY A 57 -0.43 -5.20 7.07
N HIS A 58 -0.84 -6.43 7.34
CA HIS A 58 -1.43 -7.30 6.35
C HIS A 58 -2.90 -6.95 6.08
N TYR A 59 -3.31 -6.99 4.81
CA TYR A 59 -4.70 -6.77 4.39
C TYR A 59 -5.35 -5.44 4.84
N VAL A 60 -4.57 -4.45 5.30
CA VAL A 60 -5.12 -3.26 5.98
C VAL A 60 -6.17 -2.54 5.13
N PHE A 61 -5.92 -2.35 3.84
CA PHE A 61 -6.82 -1.72 2.87
C PHE A 61 -7.19 -2.68 1.73
N ASP A 62 -7.17 -4.00 1.98
CA ASP A 62 -7.62 -4.98 0.99
C ASP A 62 -9.07 -4.68 0.55
N CYS A 63 -9.36 -4.77 -0.75
CA CYS A 63 -10.66 -4.48 -1.35
C CYS A 63 -11.17 -3.03 -1.13
N CYS A 64 -10.31 -2.06 -0.83
CA CYS A 64 -10.66 -0.63 -0.82
C CYS A 64 -10.74 -0.05 -2.25
N SER A 65 -11.69 -0.54 -3.06
CA SER A 65 -11.80 -0.20 -4.49
C SER A 65 -12.02 1.28 -4.79
N GLY A 66 -12.60 2.04 -3.85
CA GLY A 66 -12.78 3.48 -3.95
C GLY A 66 -11.51 4.30 -3.74
N LEU A 67 -10.42 3.70 -3.23
CA LEU A 67 -9.19 4.42 -2.89
C LEU A 67 -8.49 4.88 -4.16
N VAL A 68 -8.49 6.18 -4.43
CA VAL A 68 -7.91 6.77 -5.66
C VAL A 68 -6.51 7.30 -5.42
N SER A 69 -6.28 7.88 -4.24
CA SER A 69 -5.00 8.48 -3.89
C SER A 69 -4.68 8.27 -2.41
N MET A 70 -3.39 8.23 -2.11
CA MET A 70 -2.86 8.11 -0.77
C MET A 70 -1.45 8.70 -0.72
N GLN A 71 -1.07 9.21 0.45
CA GLN A 71 0.31 9.65 0.70
C GLN A 71 0.93 8.72 1.74
N LEU A 72 1.90 7.91 1.33
CA LEU A 72 2.59 7.01 2.24
C LEU A 72 3.39 7.80 3.30
N PRO A 73 3.48 7.31 4.55
CA PRO A 73 4.30 7.93 5.58
C PRO A 73 5.78 8.00 5.17
N THR A 74 6.46 9.09 5.50
CA THR A 74 7.87 9.30 5.14
C THR A 74 8.83 8.30 5.78
N ARG A 75 8.46 7.70 6.92
CA ARG A 75 9.23 6.69 7.64
C ARG A 75 8.80 5.25 7.35
N LEU A 76 7.90 5.04 6.39
CA LEU A 76 7.39 3.71 6.07
C LEU A 76 8.51 2.86 5.48
N GLY A 77 8.86 1.76 6.17
CA GLY A 77 9.85 0.79 5.70
C GLY A 77 9.23 -0.49 5.12
N PHE A 78 7.99 -0.79 5.48
CA PHE A 78 7.35 -2.08 5.20
C PHE A 78 5.89 -1.95 4.80
N ILE A 79 5.51 -2.61 3.70
CA ILE A 79 4.13 -2.81 3.26
C ILE A 79 3.83 -4.31 3.31
N GLY A 80 2.86 -4.71 4.14
CA GLY A 80 2.52 -6.10 4.36
C GLY A 80 1.81 -6.77 3.18
N ASN A 81 1.73 -8.10 3.27
CA ASN A 81 0.98 -8.92 2.32
C ASN A 81 -0.46 -8.42 2.15
N TYR A 82 -0.92 -8.33 0.91
CA TYR A 82 -2.27 -7.87 0.54
C TYR A 82 -2.68 -6.49 1.08
N ALA A 83 -1.75 -5.67 1.59
CA ALA A 83 -2.07 -4.42 2.28
C ALA A 83 -2.99 -3.47 1.49
N PHE A 84 -2.88 -3.48 0.16
CA PHE A 84 -3.66 -2.69 -0.80
C PHE A 84 -4.18 -3.57 -1.95
N ALA A 85 -4.39 -4.86 -1.70
CA ALA A 85 -4.93 -5.75 -2.72
C ALA A 85 -6.31 -5.26 -3.18
N PHE A 86 -6.57 -5.34 -4.48
CA PHE A 86 -7.83 -4.95 -5.13
C PHE A 86 -8.29 -3.51 -4.87
N CYS A 87 -7.35 -2.59 -4.57
CA CYS A 87 -7.57 -1.14 -4.63
C CYS A 87 -7.64 -0.67 -6.09
N SER A 88 -8.67 -1.10 -6.83
CA SER A 88 -8.80 -0.88 -8.28
C SER A 88 -8.93 0.59 -8.70
N GLY A 89 -9.26 1.49 -7.76
CA GLY A 89 -9.25 2.93 -7.94
C GLY A 89 -7.86 3.57 -7.95
N LEU A 90 -6.85 2.91 -7.37
CA LEU A 90 -5.54 3.50 -7.11
C LEU A 90 -4.74 3.64 -8.42
N GLY A 91 -4.53 4.89 -8.84
CA GLY A 91 -3.87 5.20 -10.12
C GLY A 91 -2.37 5.46 -10.01
N SER A 92 -1.92 6.00 -8.89
CA SER A 92 -0.51 6.31 -8.65
C SER A 92 -0.15 6.12 -7.18
N ILE A 93 1.13 5.83 -6.94
CA ILE A 93 1.70 5.74 -5.61
C ILE A 93 3.12 6.31 -5.64
N VAL A 94 3.47 7.04 -4.58
CA VAL A 94 4.83 7.55 -4.39
C VAL A 94 5.42 6.81 -3.20
N PHE A 95 6.43 5.98 -3.45
CA PHE A 95 7.14 5.27 -2.39
C PHE A 95 8.07 6.24 -1.64
N PRO A 96 8.08 6.21 -0.30
CA PRO A 96 8.98 7.03 0.49
C PRO A 96 10.41 6.52 0.38
N ALA A 97 11.40 7.41 0.57
CA ALA A 97 12.82 7.10 0.42
C ALA A 97 13.30 5.92 1.30
N GLY A 98 12.67 5.71 2.45
CA GLY A 98 13.00 4.64 3.40
C GLY A 98 12.24 3.33 3.17
N LEU A 99 11.42 3.19 2.12
CA LEU A 99 10.70 1.96 1.86
C LEU A 99 11.69 0.86 1.43
N GLU A 100 11.68 -0.26 2.15
CA GLU A 100 12.59 -1.38 1.90
C GLU A 100 11.88 -2.61 1.33
N PHE A 101 10.64 -2.86 1.75
CA PHE A 101 9.93 -4.13 1.49
C PHE A 101 8.48 -3.93 1.05
N VAL A 102 8.10 -4.63 -0.02
CA VAL A 102 6.70 -4.79 -0.48
C VAL A 102 6.32 -6.27 -0.42
N GLY A 103 5.32 -6.58 0.40
CA GLY A 103 4.85 -7.93 0.68
C GLY A 103 4.12 -8.62 -0.47
N LYS A 104 3.85 -9.91 -0.26
CA LYS A 104 3.19 -10.78 -1.24
C LYS A 104 1.80 -10.23 -1.58
N HIS A 105 1.47 -10.11 -2.86
CA HIS A 105 0.20 -9.55 -3.32
C HIS A 105 -0.14 -8.13 -2.81
N ALA A 106 0.81 -7.36 -2.27
CA ALA A 106 0.53 -6.09 -1.58
C ALA A 106 -0.33 -5.11 -2.38
N PHE A 107 -0.20 -5.07 -3.70
CA PHE A 107 -0.94 -4.22 -4.63
C PHE A 107 -1.63 -5.04 -5.74
N THR A 108 -1.84 -6.35 -5.54
CA THR A 108 -2.42 -7.21 -6.56
C THR A 108 -3.79 -6.67 -7.00
N GLY A 109 -4.09 -6.61 -8.29
CA GLY A 109 -5.38 -6.14 -8.79
C GLY A 109 -5.60 -4.62 -8.70
N CYS A 110 -4.58 -3.82 -8.39
CA CYS A 110 -4.61 -2.37 -8.59
C CYS A 110 -4.52 -2.03 -10.08
N VAL A 111 -5.60 -2.27 -10.83
CA VAL A 111 -5.63 -2.23 -12.30
C VAL A 111 -5.34 -0.87 -12.92
N LYS A 112 -5.58 0.22 -12.17
CA LYS A 112 -5.29 1.60 -12.62
C LYS A 112 -3.86 2.04 -12.35
N LEU A 113 -3.11 1.31 -11.53
CA LEU A 113 -1.74 1.64 -11.19
C LEU A 113 -0.85 1.44 -12.42
N SER A 114 -0.15 2.49 -12.83
CA SER A 114 0.60 2.49 -14.10
C SER A 114 2.06 2.94 -14.00
N SER A 115 2.42 3.69 -12.95
CA SER A 115 3.79 4.13 -12.70
C SER A 115 4.21 3.77 -11.28
N LEU A 116 5.46 3.31 -11.16
CA LEU A 116 6.14 3.01 -9.90
C LEU A 116 7.54 3.60 -9.95
N HIS A 117 7.95 4.26 -8.88
CA HIS A 117 9.32 4.72 -8.68
C HIS A 117 9.83 4.14 -7.37
N PHE A 118 10.77 3.19 -7.46
CA PHE A 118 11.38 2.56 -6.29
C PHE A 118 12.51 3.44 -5.75
N PRO A 119 12.66 3.57 -4.42
CA PRO A 119 13.74 4.36 -3.85
C PRO A 119 15.11 3.65 -4.00
N PRO A 120 16.25 4.38 -4.02
CA PRO A 120 17.58 3.78 -4.20
C PRO A 120 17.96 2.69 -3.18
N GLY A 121 17.38 2.72 -1.97
CA GLY A 121 17.63 1.74 -0.91
C GLY A 121 16.63 0.57 -0.86
N PHE A 122 15.76 0.42 -1.87
CA PHE A 122 14.74 -0.61 -1.90
C PHE A 122 15.35 -2.01 -1.92
N LYS A 123 14.87 -2.91 -1.04
CA LYS A 123 15.48 -4.24 -0.83
C LYS A 123 14.73 -5.35 -1.53
N GLN A 124 13.40 -5.39 -1.46
CA GLN A 124 12.66 -6.55 -1.96
C GLN A 124 11.21 -6.27 -2.33
N VAL A 125 10.79 -6.87 -3.45
CA VAL A 125 9.40 -7.04 -3.84
C VAL A 125 9.05 -8.53 -3.86
N CYS A 126 8.06 -8.93 -3.07
CA CYS A 126 7.64 -10.33 -2.90
C CYS A 126 6.73 -10.83 -4.03
N ASP A 127 6.45 -12.15 -4.02
CA ASP A 127 5.70 -12.80 -5.09
C ASP A 127 4.37 -12.10 -5.35
N PHE A 128 4.04 -11.90 -6.62
CA PHE A 128 2.76 -11.33 -7.05
C PHE A 128 2.42 -9.94 -6.48
N ALA A 129 3.38 -9.20 -5.91
CA ALA A 129 3.13 -7.91 -5.27
C ALA A 129 2.26 -6.96 -6.11
N PHE A 130 2.52 -6.88 -7.42
CA PHE A 130 1.79 -6.08 -8.40
C PHE A 130 1.13 -6.96 -9.48
N ALA A 131 0.79 -8.21 -9.16
CA ALA A 131 0.07 -9.07 -10.09
C ALA A 131 -1.27 -8.43 -10.49
N LEU A 132 -1.70 -8.61 -11.74
CA LEU A 132 -2.93 -8.02 -12.28
C LEU A 132 -2.97 -6.47 -12.32
N CYS A 133 -1.85 -5.78 -12.04
CA CYS A 133 -1.72 -4.33 -12.28
C CYS A 133 -1.51 -4.05 -13.78
N ALA A 134 -2.53 -4.26 -14.61
CA ALA A 134 -2.42 -4.20 -16.08
C ALA A 134 -1.88 -2.86 -16.64
N GLY A 135 -1.93 -1.77 -15.86
CA GLY A 135 -1.36 -0.48 -16.26
C GLY A 135 0.17 -0.40 -16.18
N ILE A 136 0.84 -1.31 -15.47
CA ILE A 136 2.30 -1.26 -15.27
C ILE A 136 3.01 -1.91 -16.45
N ALA A 137 3.44 -1.09 -17.40
CA ALA A 137 4.17 -1.54 -18.59
C ALA A 137 5.69 -1.64 -18.37
N ARG A 138 6.26 -0.80 -17.50
CA ARG A 138 7.69 -0.77 -17.19
C ARG A 138 7.95 -0.35 -15.76
N VAL A 139 9.05 -0.82 -15.19
CA VAL A 139 9.52 -0.41 -13.87
C VAL A 139 11.04 -0.25 -13.87
N GLU A 140 11.51 0.78 -13.18
CA GLU A 140 12.91 0.97 -12.82
C GLU A 140 13.08 0.57 -11.36
N ILE A 141 13.99 -0.36 -11.08
CA ILE A 141 14.20 -0.90 -9.73
C ILE A 141 15.71 -1.03 -9.45
N PRO A 142 16.19 -0.75 -8.22
CA PRO A 142 17.60 -0.84 -7.91
C PRO A 142 18.22 -2.20 -8.28
N GLU A 143 19.47 -2.19 -8.76
CA GLU A 143 20.25 -3.41 -9.04
C GLU A 143 20.26 -4.38 -7.84
N THR A 144 20.33 -3.85 -6.62
CA THR A 144 20.40 -4.63 -5.37
C THR A 144 19.07 -5.25 -4.94
N ALA A 145 17.95 -4.87 -5.56
CA ALA A 145 16.64 -5.30 -5.10
C ALA A 145 16.34 -6.76 -5.49
N ASP A 146 15.90 -7.56 -4.53
CA ASP A 146 15.37 -8.90 -4.77
C ASP A 146 13.95 -8.82 -5.35
N VAL A 147 13.77 -9.35 -6.56
CA VAL A 147 12.48 -9.38 -7.27
C VAL A 147 12.00 -10.82 -7.33
N ARG A 148 10.95 -11.12 -6.56
CA ARG A 148 10.38 -12.46 -6.46
C ARG A 148 9.43 -12.81 -7.60
N ASP A 149 8.97 -14.05 -7.63
CA ASP A 149 8.28 -14.62 -8.78
C ASP A 149 6.99 -13.88 -9.09
N ARG A 150 6.83 -13.50 -10.36
CA ARG A 150 5.65 -12.79 -10.87
C ARG A 150 5.30 -11.54 -10.05
N ALA A 151 6.31 -10.89 -9.44
CA ALA A 151 6.14 -9.64 -8.69
C ALA A 151 5.43 -8.55 -9.51
N PHE A 152 5.63 -8.54 -10.83
CA PHE A 152 5.04 -7.59 -11.79
C PHE A 152 4.13 -8.32 -12.79
N PRO A 153 3.19 -7.63 -13.45
CA PRO A 153 2.27 -8.25 -14.40
C PRO A 153 3.02 -8.79 -15.64
N PRO A 154 2.46 -9.80 -16.33
CA PRO A 154 3.02 -10.30 -17.59
C PRO A 154 3.21 -9.17 -18.61
N GLY A 155 4.35 -9.15 -19.29
CA GLY A 155 4.70 -8.11 -20.26
C GLY A 155 5.31 -6.83 -19.66
N CYS A 156 5.39 -6.72 -18.33
CA CYS A 156 6.12 -5.62 -17.69
C CYS A 156 7.63 -5.74 -17.97
N SER A 157 8.23 -4.66 -18.48
CA SER A 157 9.67 -4.55 -18.67
C SER A 157 10.35 -4.04 -17.40
N ILE A 158 11.34 -4.78 -16.88
CA ILE A 158 12.10 -4.39 -15.68
C ILE A 158 13.46 -3.86 -16.11
N THR A 159 13.76 -2.62 -15.76
CA THR A 159 15.09 -2.01 -15.91
C THR A 159 15.76 -1.93 -14.55
N ARG A 160 17.00 -2.40 -14.47
CA ARG A 160 17.83 -2.25 -13.27
C ARG A 160 18.58 -0.91 -13.36
N VAL A 161 18.55 -0.15 -12.27
CA VAL A 161 19.17 1.19 -12.13
C VAL A 161 20.00 1.30 -10.87
#